data_AF-A0A090X6D3-F1
#
_entry.id   AF-A0A090X6D3-F1
#
_cell.length_a   1.000
_cell.length_b   1.000
_cell.length_c   1.000
_cell.angle_alpha   90.00
_cell.angle_beta   90.00
_cell.angle_gamma   90.00
#
_symmetry.space_group_name_H-M   'P 1'
#
loop_
_entity.id
_entity.type
_entity.pdbx_description
1 polymer ?
#
loop_
_entity_poly.entity_id
_entity_poly.type
_entity_poly.pdbx_seq_one_letter_code
_entity_poly.pdbx_strand_id
1 'polypeptide(L)'
;MDESRILNSKMGEYITTARRSKNDWFVGSVMNQKGGVLDIDLNFLEEGKIYEVTFYEDTPETDCKTNPPEAYQIRKAKVKKGDVIKANMAPGGGHCMWIKSE
;
A
#
# COMPACT_ATOMS: atom_id res chain seq x y z
N MET A 1 -18.56 -11.23 -1.71
CA MET A 1 -19.05 -9.87 -1.40
C MET A 1 -17.86 -8.95 -1.43
N ASP A 2 -17.95 -7.87 -2.18
CA ASP A 2 -16.92 -6.84 -2.22
C ASP A 2 -17.05 -5.98 -0.96
N GLU A 3 -15.94 -5.75 -0.26
CA GLU A 3 -15.91 -4.97 0.98
C GLU A 3 -14.87 -3.87 0.88
N SER A 4 -15.05 -2.79 1.64
CA SER A 4 -14.07 -1.71 1.76
C SER A 4 -13.84 -1.41 3.22
N ARG A 5 -12.59 -1.22 3.60
CA ARG A 5 -12.13 -1.00 4.96
C ARG A 5 -11.14 0.15 4.96
N ILE A 6 -11.25 1.00 5.96
CA ILE A 6 -10.29 2.06 6.21
C ILE A 6 -9.33 1.50 7.24
N LEU A 7 -8.06 1.32 6.87
CA LEU A 7 -7.03 0.75 7.74
C LEU A 7 -6.41 1.84 8.62
N ASN A 8 -6.11 2.99 8.01
CA ASN A 8 -5.54 4.14 8.68
C ASN A 8 -6.22 5.40 8.17
N SER A 9 -6.53 6.33 9.06
CA SER A 9 -6.99 7.66 8.66
C SER A 9 -6.59 8.69 9.70
N LYS A 10 -6.06 9.80 9.20
CA LYS A 10 -5.78 10.99 10.00
C LYS A 10 -6.08 12.21 9.15
N MET A 11 -7.08 12.98 9.57
CA MET A 11 -7.56 14.13 8.83
C MET A 11 -6.41 15.12 8.56
N GLY A 12 -6.20 15.44 7.28
CA GLY A 12 -5.13 16.34 6.83
C GLY A 12 -3.72 15.73 6.76
N GLU A 13 -3.54 14.46 7.13
CA GLU A 13 -2.23 13.80 7.11
C GLU A 13 -2.16 12.58 6.20
N TYR A 14 -3.01 11.58 6.40
CA TYR A 14 -2.98 10.37 5.57
C TYR A 14 -4.30 9.61 5.60
N ILE A 15 -4.52 8.81 4.57
CA ILE A 15 -5.60 7.82 4.52
C ILE A 15 -5.09 6.56 3.84
N THR A 16 -5.45 5.40 4.40
CA THR A 16 -5.23 4.09 3.81
C THR A 16 -6.54 3.35 3.76
N THR A 17 -6.93 2.97 2.54
CA THR A 17 -8.15 2.22 2.28
C THR A 17 -7.80 0.91 1.62
N ALA A 18 -8.35 -0.18 2.14
CA ALA A 18 -8.32 -1.50 1.55
C ALA A 18 -9.69 -1.85 0.97
N ARG A 19 -9.74 -2.24 -0.30
CA ARG A 19 -10.94 -2.68 -0.99
C ARG A 19 -10.76 -4.09 -1.49
N ARG A 20 -11.66 -4.98 -1.09
CA ARG A 20 -11.78 -6.32 -1.64
C ARG A 20 -12.64 -6.27 -2.89
N SER A 21 -12.14 -6.87 -3.96
CA SER A 21 -12.89 -7.17 -5.17
C SER A 21 -12.80 -8.67 -5.43
N LYS A 22 -13.90 -9.40 -5.25
CA LYS A 22 -13.93 -10.87 -5.31
C LYS A 22 -12.94 -11.53 -4.33
N ASN A 23 -11.81 -12.02 -4.84
CA ASN A 23 -10.73 -12.67 -4.07
C ASN A 23 -9.49 -11.77 -3.89
N ASP A 24 -9.41 -10.68 -4.64
CA ASP A 24 -8.27 -9.77 -4.62
C ASP A 24 -8.53 -8.59 -3.70
N TRP A 25 -7.48 -8.10 -3.07
CA TRP A 25 -7.49 -6.91 -2.23
C TRP A 25 -6.62 -5.82 -2.87
N PHE A 26 -7.15 -4.61 -2.90
CA PHE A 26 -6.49 -3.41 -3.40
C PHE A 26 -6.35 -2.44 -2.23
N VAL A 27 -5.12 -2.12 -1.86
CA VAL A 27 -4.85 -1.16 -0.78
C VAL A 27 -4.23 0.08 -1.41
N GLY A 28 -4.82 1.24 -1.14
CA GLY A 28 -4.30 2.53 -1.56
C GLY A 28 -4.07 3.41 -0.34
N SER A 29 -2.89 4.00 -0.25
CA SER A 29 -2.53 4.98 0.76
C SER A 29 -2.13 6.29 0.11
N VAL A 30 -2.58 7.39 0.69
CA VAL A 30 -2.20 8.75 0.30
C VAL A 30 -1.74 9.49 1.54
N MET A 31 -0.62 10.19 1.43
CA MET A 31 -0.03 10.98 2.51
C MET A 31 0.14 12.44 2.07
N ASN A 32 0.13 13.34 3.05
CA ASN A 32 0.30 14.78 2.82
C ASN A 32 1.74 15.15 2.43
N GLN A 33 1.96 16.46 2.24
CA GLN A 33 3.25 17.04 1.85
C GLN A 33 4.41 16.84 2.86
N LYS A 34 4.19 16.20 4.01
CA LYS A 34 5.30 15.86 4.92
C LYS A 34 6.00 14.57 4.52
N GLY A 35 5.29 13.65 3.85
CA GLY A 35 5.76 12.28 3.64
C GLY A 35 5.96 11.53 4.96
N GLY A 36 6.39 10.28 4.88
CA GLY A 36 6.62 9.46 6.06
C GLY A 36 6.42 7.97 5.83
N VAL A 37 6.49 7.23 6.94
CA VAL A 37 6.29 5.78 6.97
C VAL A 37 4.94 5.50 7.63
N LEU A 38 4.12 4.69 6.97
CA LEU A 38 2.82 4.28 7.47
C LEU A 38 2.78 2.76 7.61
N ASP A 39 2.49 2.28 8.82
CA ASP A 39 2.33 0.86 9.11
C ASP A 39 0.92 0.42 8.70
N ILE A 40 0.84 -0.53 7.76
CA ILE A 40 -0.40 -1.09 7.23
C ILE A 40 -0.56 -2.51 7.78
N ASP A 41 -1.47 -2.68 8.72
CA ASP A 41 -1.83 -3.99 9.28
C ASP A 41 -2.69 -4.80 8.32
N LEU A 42 -2.21 -5.99 7.95
CA LEU A 42 -2.93 -6.95 7.08
C LEU A 42 -3.84 -7.89 7.89
N ASN A 43 -4.36 -7.43 9.03
CA ASN A 43 -5.26 -8.20 9.91
C ASN A 43 -6.63 -8.50 9.29
N PHE A 44 -7.00 -7.80 8.22
CA PHE A 44 -8.25 -8.01 7.47
C PHE A 44 -8.18 -9.19 6.50
N LEU A 45 -6.99 -9.75 6.27
CA LEU A 45 -6.83 -10.94 5.44
C LEU A 45 -7.40 -12.19 6.12
N GLU A 46 -7.68 -13.21 5.32
CA GLU A 46 -8.22 -14.47 5.82
C GLU A 46 -7.12 -15.31 6.48
N GLU A 47 -7.47 -15.99 7.57
CA GLU A 47 -6.52 -16.82 8.31
C GLU A 47 -6.20 -18.11 7.55
N GLY A 48 -4.94 -18.54 7.60
CA GLY A 48 -4.48 -19.76 6.92
C GLY A 48 -4.26 -19.62 5.41
N LYS A 49 -4.51 -18.43 4.83
CA LYS A 49 -4.22 -18.14 3.42
C LYS A 49 -2.94 -17.34 3.25
N ILE A 50 -2.19 -17.66 2.19
CA ILE A 50 -1.04 -16.89 1.73
C ILE A 50 -1.50 -16.05 0.55
N TYR A 51 -1.09 -14.79 0.55
CA TYR A 51 -1.40 -13.85 -0.51
C TYR A 51 -0.12 -13.34 -1.16
N GLU A 52 -0.12 -13.19 -2.49
CA GLU A 52 0.92 -12.47 -3.20
C GLU A 52 0.55 -10.99 -3.23
N VAL A 53 1.37 -10.15 -2.59
CA VAL A 53 1.25 -8.69 -2.66
C VAL A 53 2.23 -8.14 -3.67
N THR A 54 1.71 -7.30 -4.56
CA THR A 54 2.47 -6.48 -5.51
C THR A 54 2.41 -5.04 -5.02
N PHE A 55 3.56 -4.52 -4.59
CA PHE A 55 3.72 -3.14 -4.19
C PHE A 55 4.06 -2.29 -5.42
N TYR A 56 3.40 -1.15 -5.54
CA TYR A 56 3.70 -0.09 -6.48
C TYR A 56 4.18 1.09 -5.63
N GLU A 57 5.50 1.22 -5.53
CA GLU A 57 6.17 2.13 -4.61
C GLU A 57 6.99 3.15 -5.41
N ASP A 58 7.06 4.39 -4.94
CA ASP A 58 8.05 5.35 -5.41
C ASP A 58 9.46 4.88 -5.02
N THR A 59 10.42 4.96 -5.94
CA THR A 59 11.82 4.64 -5.65
C THR A 59 12.51 5.73 -4.84
N PRO A 60 13.52 5.43 -4.00
CA PRO A 60 14.37 6.44 -3.37
C PRO A 60 15.16 7.30 -4.38
N GLU A 61 15.24 6.88 -5.64
CA GLU A 61 15.80 7.65 -6.76
C GLU A 61 14.76 8.56 -7.45
N THR A 62 13.51 8.57 -7.00
CA THR A 62 12.46 9.49 -7.46
C THR A 62 12.71 10.87 -6.85
N ASP A 63 13.75 11.55 -7.31
CA ASP A 63 14.01 12.95 -7.03
C ASP A 63 13.32 13.80 -8.10
N CYS A 64 12.42 14.68 -7.65
CA CYS A 64 11.57 15.52 -8.49
C CYS A 64 12.33 16.49 -9.41
N LYS A 65 13.68 16.51 -9.40
CA LYS A 65 14.49 17.44 -10.20
C LYS A 65 15.30 16.83 -11.34
N THR A 66 15.58 15.52 -11.36
CA THR A 66 16.70 15.04 -12.21
C THR A 66 16.48 13.77 -13.03
N ASN A 67 15.37 13.04 -12.87
CA ASN A 67 15.11 11.84 -13.67
C ASN A 67 13.63 11.74 -14.06
N PRO A 68 13.28 10.96 -15.10
CA PRO A 68 11.95 10.99 -15.70
C PRO A 68 10.86 10.65 -14.67
N PRO A 69 9.66 11.25 -14.80
CA PRO A 69 8.56 11.21 -13.82
C PRO A 69 7.88 9.82 -13.64
N GLU A 70 8.53 8.75 -14.10
CA GLU A 70 7.96 7.41 -14.28
C GLU A 70 8.74 6.31 -13.50
N ALA A 71 9.56 6.68 -12.52
CA ALA A 71 10.31 5.73 -11.71
C ALA A 71 9.42 5.14 -10.58
N TYR A 72 8.61 4.14 -10.94
CA TYR A 72 7.89 3.29 -9.97
C TYR A 72 8.56 1.91 -9.88
N GLN A 73 8.73 1.40 -8.66
CA GLN A 73 9.19 0.04 -8.44
C GLN A 73 8.01 -0.88 -8.22
N ILE A 74 7.98 -1.97 -8.98
CA ILE A 74 7.05 -3.08 -8.74
C ILE A 74 7.81 -4.13 -7.93
N ARG A 75 7.41 -4.31 -6.67
CA ARG A 75 7.95 -5.36 -5.81
C ARG A 75 6.88 -6.40 -5.53
N LYS A 76 7.23 -7.68 -5.51
CA LYS A 76 6.33 -8.75 -5.10
C LYS A 76 6.79 -9.39 -3.80
N ALA A 77 5.86 -9.72 -2.91
CA ALA A 77 6.14 -10.51 -1.72
C ALA A 77 4.96 -11.43 -1.38
N LYS A 78 5.22 -12.44 -0.55
CA LYS A 78 4.16 -13.27 0.03
C LYS A 78 3.85 -12.77 1.44
N VAL A 79 2.58 -12.57 1.74
CA VAL A 79 2.09 -12.08 3.03
C VAL A 79 0.96 -12.97 3.55
N LYS A 80 0.75 -12.92 4.86
CA LYS A 80 -0.32 -13.62 5.58
C LYS A 80 -1.05 -12.63 6.49
N LYS A 81 -2.21 -13.07 7.00
CA LYS A 81 -2.94 -12.35 8.05
C LYS A 81 -2.01 -12.06 9.24
N GLY A 82 -1.99 -10.80 9.69
CA GLY A 82 -1.18 -10.34 10.82
C GLY A 82 0.20 -9.80 10.44
N ASP A 83 0.60 -9.86 9.18
CA ASP A 83 1.78 -9.12 8.72
C ASP A 83 1.51 -7.61 8.73
N VAL A 84 2.57 -6.85 9.00
CA VAL A 84 2.55 -5.39 8.96
C VAL A 84 3.47 -4.94 7.84
N ILE A 85 2.91 -4.17 6.89
CA ILE A 85 3.71 -3.57 5.82
C ILE A 85 4.03 -2.13 6.15
N LYS A 86 5.32 -1.80 6.06
CA LYS A 86 5.80 -0.42 6.18
C LYS A 86 5.77 0.25 4.82
N ALA A 87 4.75 1.05 4.56
CA ALA A 87 4.66 1.87 3.36
C ALA A 87 5.45 3.16 3.56
N ASN A 88 6.63 3.25 2.96
CA ASN A 88 7.40 4.49 2.92
C ASN A 88 6.94 5.34 1.73
N MET A 89 6.48 6.56 2.00
CA MET A 89 5.93 7.47 0.99
C MET A 89 6.71 8.77 0.97
N ALA A 90 7.04 9.22 -0.25
CA ALA A 90 7.62 10.53 -0.48
C ALA A 90 6.61 11.66 -0.13
N PRO A 91 7.09 12.89 0.09
CA PRO A 91 6.23 14.04 0.39
C PRO A 91 5.19 14.29 -0.72
N GLY A 92 3.90 14.15 -0.41
CA GLY A 92 2.81 14.27 -1.39
C GLY A 92 2.69 13.09 -2.37
N GLY A 93 3.40 12.00 -2.10
CA GLY A 93 3.30 10.75 -2.87
C GLY A 93 2.13 9.87 -2.44
N GLY A 94 2.13 8.65 -2.96
CA GLY A 94 1.13 7.65 -2.65
C GLY A 94 1.70 6.25 -2.69
N HIS A 95 0.97 5.30 -2.13
CA HIS A 95 1.38 3.91 -2.09
C HIS A 95 0.22 3.02 -2.51
N CYS A 96 0.46 2.11 -3.45
CA CYS A 96 -0.54 1.17 -3.92
C CYS A 96 -0.05 -0.27 -3.72
N MET A 97 -0.94 -1.13 -3.24
CA MET A 97 -0.70 -2.55 -3.09
C MET A 97 -1.83 -3.34 -3.75
N TRP A 98 -1.45 -4.34 -4.53
CA TRP A 98 -2.37 -5.32 -5.05
C TRP A 98 -2.07 -6.68 -4.44
N ILE A 99 -2.99 -7.18 -3.62
CA ILE A 99 -2.89 -8.43 -2.90
C ILE A 99 -3.80 -9.45 -3.61
N LYS A 100 -3.21 -10.50 -4.18
CA LYS A 100 -3.91 -11.61 -4.81
C LYS A 100 -3.86 -12.84 -3.92
N SER A 101 -4.96 -13.57 -3.82
CA SER A 101 -4.91 -14.94 -3.28
C SER A 101 -4.28 -15.87 -4.32
N GLU A 102 -3.25 -16.62 -3.93
CA GLU A 102 -2.70 -17.75 -4.73
C GLU A 102 -3.64 -18.97 -4.63
#